data_AF-A0A962ACP3-F1
#
_entry.id   AF-A0A962ACP3-F1
#
_cell.length_a   1.000
_cell.length_b   1.000
_cell.length_c   1.000
_cell.angle_alpha   90.00
_cell.angle_beta   90.00
_cell.angle_gamma   90.00
#
_symmetry.space_group_name_H-M   'P 1'
#
loop_
_entity.id
_entity.type
_entity.pdbx_description
1 polymer ?
#
loop_
_entity_poly.entity_id
_entity_poly.type
_entity_poly.pdbx_seq_one_letter_code
_entity_poly.pdbx_strand_id
1 'polypeptide(L)'
;MRLYFTEFSAGSGPGGVRPLQFLAILGSGVIALLMVALLGTPAIRAFLWWLAIAVSEAAIIAINVLYARREPDDSRLRAWALAKAMLAGLSGLAWSAGQVALSVPGDPVSTIMPAWMILTFCAGAIWAGAFYMPALVAMQLCAVMPAAMWLETHGGFERAVGLCLLAPLQMMLAISRLAG
;
A
#
# COMPACT_ATOMS: atom_id res chain seq x y z
N MET A 1 -2.96 16.93 -17.42
CA MET A 1 -3.69 15.88 -16.66
C MET A 1 -3.83 14.57 -17.44
N ARG A 2 -4.22 14.58 -18.73
CA ARG A 2 -4.23 13.36 -19.58
C ARG A 2 -2.90 12.58 -19.53
N LEU A 3 -1.76 13.28 -19.60
CA LEU A 3 -0.40 12.73 -19.50
C LEU A 3 -0.18 11.83 -18.27
N TYR A 4 -0.73 12.16 -17.11
CA TYR A 4 -0.51 11.41 -15.85
C TYR A 4 -1.33 10.12 -15.73
N PHE A 5 -2.37 9.95 -16.56
CA PHE A 5 -3.07 8.67 -16.70
C PHE A 5 -2.50 7.83 -17.86
N THR A 6 -1.85 8.48 -18.83
CA THR A 6 -1.23 7.84 -19.99
C THR A 6 0.27 7.55 -19.80
N GLU A 7 0.89 8.01 -18.71
CA GLU A 7 2.18 7.49 -18.21
C GLU A 7 1.99 6.05 -17.70
N PHE A 8 1.60 5.19 -18.64
CA PHE A 8 2.01 3.81 -18.69
C PHE A 8 3.53 3.84 -18.70
N SER A 9 4.17 3.62 -17.54
CA SER A 9 5.51 3.08 -17.54
C SER A 9 5.55 1.93 -18.55
N ALA A 10 6.58 1.87 -19.40
CA ALA A 10 6.73 0.85 -20.44
C ALA A 10 6.67 -0.60 -19.88
N GLY A 11 6.72 -0.78 -18.55
CA GLY A 11 6.49 -2.05 -17.85
C GLY A 11 5.03 -2.38 -17.50
N SER A 12 4.05 -1.62 -17.99
CA SER A 12 2.63 -1.92 -17.82
C SER A 12 2.25 -3.11 -18.71
N GLY A 13 2.14 -4.30 -18.13
CA GLY A 13 1.71 -5.50 -18.86
C GLY A 13 0.34 -5.34 -19.56
N PRO A 14 0.00 -6.27 -20.48
CA PRO A 14 -1.26 -6.21 -21.23
C PRO A 14 -2.47 -6.18 -20.29
N GLY A 15 -3.42 -5.26 -20.55
CA GLY A 15 -4.71 -5.19 -19.84
C GLY A 15 -4.81 -4.22 -18.66
N GLY A 16 -3.78 -3.40 -18.39
CA GLY A 16 -3.81 -2.41 -17.30
C GLY A 16 -3.55 -2.98 -15.91
N VAL A 17 -3.17 -4.26 -15.82
CA VAL A 17 -2.65 -4.91 -14.62
C VAL A 17 -1.13 -4.73 -14.63
N ARG A 18 -0.61 -3.99 -13.66
CA ARG A 18 0.84 -3.93 -13.43
C ARG A 18 1.24 -5.23 -12.73
N PRO A 19 2.32 -5.90 -13.17
CA PRO A 19 2.91 -7.02 -12.45
C PRO A 19 3.09 -6.75 -10.96
N LEU A 20 3.32 -5.48 -10.59
CA LEU A 20 3.42 -5.02 -9.21
C LEU A 20 2.16 -5.32 -8.35
N GLN A 21 0.94 -5.16 -8.86
CA GLN A 21 -0.27 -5.46 -8.07
C GLN A 21 -0.39 -6.96 -7.80
N PHE A 22 -0.09 -7.78 -8.81
CA PHE A 22 -0.09 -9.23 -8.63
C PHE A 22 0.99 -9.67 -7.63
N LEU A 23 2.20 -9.11 -7.74
CA LEU A 23 3.28 -9.34 -6.79
C LEU A 23 2.94 -8.86 -5.38
N ALA A 24 2.21 -7.76 -5.23
CA ALA A 24 1.74 -7.25 -3.95
C ALA A 24 0.74 -8.22 -3.28
N ILE A 25 -0.23 -8.73 -4.04
CA ILE A 25 -1.20 -9.74 -3.55
C ILE A 25 -0.50 -11.05 -3.20
N LEU A 26 0.43 -11.51 -4.04
CA LEU A 26 1.18 -12.75 -3.82
C LEU A 26 2.12 -12.62 -2.62
N GLY A 27 2.88 -11.54 -2.54
CA GLY A 27 3.80 -11.25 -1.43
C GLY A 27 3.07 -11.14 -0.10
N SER A 28 1.94 -10.42 -0.06
CA SER A 28 1.10 -10.37 1.15
C SER A 28 0.52 -11.73 1.53
N GLY A 29 0.13 -12.56 0.54
CA GLY A 29 -0.34 -13.92 0.77
C GLY A 29 0.73 -14.81 1.40
N VAL A 30 1.96 -14.75 0.87
CA VAL A 30 3.11 -15.50 1.44
C VAL A 30 3.35 -15.08 2.89
N ILE A 31 3.35 -13.77 3.18
CA ILE A 31 3.53 -13.31 4.57
C ILE A 31 2.36 -13.75 5.46
N ALA A 32 1.11 -13.60 5.02
CA ALA A 32 -0.04 -14.06 5.79
C ALA A 32 0.10 -15.55 6.17
N LEU A 33 0.53 -16.39 5.23
CA LEU A 33 0.79 -17.81 5.48
C LEU A 33 1.94 -18.03 6.47
N LEU A 34 3.06 -17.31 6.33
CA LEU A 34 4.20 -17.42 7.26
C LEU A 34 3.84 -16.95 8.68
N MET A 35 3.09 -15.85 8.81
CA MET A 35 2.60 -15.34 10.09
C MET A 35 1.72 -16.37 10.81
N VAL A 36 0.89 -17.11 10.08
CA VAL A 36 0.06 -18.20 10.63
C VAL A 36 0.92 -19.42 10.96
N ALA A 37 1.74 -19.88 10.02
CA ALA A 37 2.46 -21.15 10.13
C ALA A 37 3.60 -21.11 11.15
N LEU A 38 4.28 -19.97 11.30
CA LEU A 38 5.50 -19.86 12.11
C LEU A 38 5.32 -19.06 13.39
N LEU A 39 4.45 -18.05 13.39
CA LEU A 39 4.32 -17.10 14.50
C LEU A 39 3.00 -17.23 15.27
N GLY A 40 2.12 -18.15 14.87
CA GLY A 40 0.87 -18.41 15.59
C GLY A 40 -0.19 -17.32 15.44
N THR A 41 -0.10 -16.49 14.39
CA THR A 41 -1.16 -15.53 14.07
C THR A 41 -2.47 -16.28 13.77
N PRO A 42 -3.62 -15.86 14.34
CA PRO A 42 -4.90 -16.48 14.01
C PRO A 42 -5.20 -16.41 12.50
N ALA A 43 -5.46 -17.56 11.87
CA ALA A 43 -5.65 -17.67 10.43
C ALA A 43 -6.72 -16.72 9.88
N ILE A 44 -7.81 -16.51 10.62
CA ILE A 44 -8.87 -15.58 10.23
C ILE A 44 -8.39 -14.12 10.16
N ARG A 45 -7.52 -13.67 11.08
CA ARG A 45 -6.96 -12.31 11.06
C ARG A 45 -6.04 -12.11 9.86
N ALA A 46 -5.16 -13.09 9.61
CA ALA A 46 -4.26 -13.06 8.46
C ALA A 46 -5.02 -13.11 7.13
N PHE A 47 -6.05 -13.96 7.04
CA PHE A 47 -6.92 -14.05 5.87
C PHE A 47 -7.68 -12.74 5.60
N LEU A 48 -8.30 -12.14 6.63
CA LEU A 48 -9.04 -10.88 6.47
C LEU A 48 -8.12 -9.73 6.05
N TRP A 49 -6.90 -9.66 6.60
CA TRP A 49 -5.91 -8.68 6.18
C TRP A 49 -5.48 -8.88 4.71
N TRP A 50 -5.15 -10.10 4.32
CA TRP A 50 -4.80 -10.42 2.93
C TRP A 50 -5.96 -10.12 1.97
N LEU A 51 -7.19 -10.48 2.35
CA LEU A 51 -8.39 -10.19 1.57
C LEU A 51 -8.60 -8.69 1.39
N ALA A 52 -8.36 -7.88 2.43
CA ALA A 52 -8.43 -6.42 2.33
C ALA A 52 -7.43 -5.86 1.31
N ILE A 53 -6.19 -6.36 1.30
CA ILE A 53 -5.19 -6.01 0.28
C ILE A 53 -5.68 -6.42 -1.11
N ALA A 54 -6.08 -7.69 -1.29
CA ALA A 54 -6.54 -8.21 -2.57
C ALA A 54 -7.73 -7.41 -3.14
N VAL A 55 -8.71 -7.06 -2.30
CA VAL A 55 -9.85 -6.23 -2.70
C VAL A 55 -9.41 -4.82 -3.07
N SER A 56 -8.49 -4.21 -2.31
CA SER A 56 -8.00 -2.87 -2.61
C SER A 56 -7.23 -2.81 -3.93
N GLU A 57 -6.38 -3.80 -4.22
CA GLU A 57 -5.64 -3.91 -5.47
C GLU A 57 -6.59 -4.19 -6.65
N ALA A 58 -7.59 -5.05 -6.45
CA ALA A 58 -8.62 -5.30 -7.46
C ALA A 58 -9.43 -4.03 -7.79
N ALA A 59 -9.72 -3.19 -6.79
CA ALA A 59 -10.40 -1.91 -7.01
C ALA A 59 -9.52 -0.92 -7.80
N ILE A 60 -8.21 -0.88 -7.53
CA ILE A 60 -7.25 -0.07 -8.30
C ILE A 60 -7.15 -0.57 -9.75
N ILE A 61 -7.14 -1.88 -9.97
CA ILE A 61 -7.19 -2.46 -11.33
C ILE A 61 -8.49 -2.07 -12.01
N ALA A 62 -9.63 -2.22 -11.34
CA ALA A 62 -10.95 -1.92 -11.90
C ALA A 62 -11.07 -0.45 -12.33
N ILE A 63 -10.62 0.51 -11.51
CA ILE A 63 -10.67 1.94 -11.87
C ILE A 63 -9.75 2.24 -13.06
N ASN A 64 -8.57 1.63 -13.15
CA ASN A 64 -7.66 1.81 -14.29
C ASN A 64 -8.25 1.23 -15.59
N VAL A 65 -8.84 0.03 -15.52
CA VAL A 65 -9.52 -0.61 -16.66
C VAL A 65 -10.73 0.22 -17.10
N LEU A 66 -11.51 0.75 -16.16
CA LEU A 66 -12.67 1.58 -16.47
C LEU A 66 -12.25 2.89 -17.14
N TYR A 67 -11.19 3.53 -16.64
CA TYR A 67 -10.60 4.72 -17.25
C TYR A 67 -10.14 4.45 -18.69
N ALA A 68 -9.45 3.32 -18.92
CA ALA A 68 -8.95 2.95 -20.25
C ALA A 68 -10.08 2.63 -21.25
N ARG A 69 -11.18 2.01 -20.78
CA ARG A 69 -12.33 1.67 -21.63
C ARG A 69 -13.26 2.84 -21.92
N ARG A 70 -13.27 3.84 -21.05
CA ARG A 70 -14.15 5.01 -21.14
C ARG A 70 -13.33 6.25 -20.85
N GLU A 71 -12.56 6.68 -21.84
CA GLU A 71 -11.73 7.88 -21.69
C GLU A 71 -12.63 9.07 -21.28
N PRO A 72 -12.44 9.64 -20.08
CA PRO A 72 -13.37 10.63 -19.56
C PRO A 72 -13.10 12.00 -20.16
N ASP A 73 -14.18 12.77 -20.35
CA ASP A 73 -14.09 14.19 -20.72
C ASP A 73 -13.22 14.97 -19.72
N ASP A 74 -12.57 16.03 -20.20
CA ASP A 74 -11.65 16.85 -19.40
C ASP A 74 -12.29 17.39 -18.11
N SER A 75 -13.59 17.67 -18.13
CA SER A 75 -14.38 18.13 -16.98
C SER A 75 -14.44 17.10 -15.83
N ARG A 76 -14.22 15.81 -16.12
CA ARG A 76 -14.29 14.70 -15.15
C ARG A 76 -12.93 14.22 -14.68
N LEU A 77 -11.82 14.67 -15.28
CA LEU A 77 -10.47 14.21 -14.94
C LEU A 77 -10.13 14.40 -13.46
N ARG A 78 -10.58 15.52 -12.86
CA ARG A 78 -10.35 15.78 -11.43
C ARG A 78 -11.06 14.76 -10.53
N ALA A 79 -12.28 14.38 -10.86
CA ALA A 79 -13.03 13.38 -10.10
C ALA A 79 -12.36 12.00 -10.18
N TRP A 80 -11.87 11.62 -11.37
CA TRP A 80 -11.11 10.39 -11.57
C TRP A 80 -9.80 10.37 -10.79
N ALA A 81 -9.05 11.47 -10.80
CA ALA A 81 -7.83 11.60 -10.02
C ALA A 81 -8.13 11.47 -8.52
N LEU A 82 -9.17 12.13 -8.01
CA LEU A 82 -9.57 12.01 -6.60
C LEU A 82 -10.02 10.59 -6.23
N ALA A 83 -10.81 9.93 -7.07
CA ALA A 83 -11.23 8.55 -6.84
C ALA A 83 -10.03 7.59 -6.76
N LYS A 84 -9.04 7.76 -7.65
CA LYS A 84 -7.79 7.00 -7.59
C LYS A 84 -6.98 7.31 -6.32
N ALA A 85 -7.06 8.54 -5.79
CA ALA A 85 -6.44 8.94 -4.51
C ALA A 85 -7.00 8.16 -3.36
N MET A 86 -8.33 8.14 -3.30
CA MET A 86 -9.06 7.50 -2.24
C MET A 86 -8.78 6.00 -2.27
N LEU A 87 -8.80 5.37 -3.44
CA LEU A 87 -8.45 3.95 -3.56
C LEU A 87 -7.01 3.65 -3.16
N ALA A 88 -6.05 4.50 -3.54
CA ALA A 88 -4.65 4.35 -3.13
C ALA A 88 -4.47 4.55 -1.62
N GLY A 89 -5.17 5.52 -1.02
CA GLY A 89 -5.22 5.71 0.43
C GLY A 89 -5.84 4.52 1.16
N LEU A 90 -6.95 3.97 0.66
CA LEU A 90 -7.58 2.77 1.21
C LEU A 90 -6.68 1.54 1.10
N SER A 91 -5.95 1.38 0.00
CA SER A 91 -4.89 0.35 -0.11
C SER A 91 -3.82 0.57 0.95
N GLY A 92 -3.35 1.81 1.14
CA GLY A 92 -2.43 2.16 2.23
C GLY A 92 -2.97 1.75 3.61
N LEU A 93 -4.24 2.05 3.91
CA LEU A 93 -4.87 1.62 5.17
C LEU A 93 -4.93 0.09 5.32
N ALA A 94 -5.20 -0.65 4.23
CA ALA A 94 -5.19 -2.11 4.24
C ALA A 94 -3.80 -2.66 4.58
N TRP A 95 -2.74 -2.07 4.01
CA TRP A 95 -1.36 -2.38 4.36
C TRP A 95 -1.06 -2.06 5.82
N SER A 96 -1.45 -0.88 6.29
CA SER A 96 -1.28 -0.45 7.68
C SER A 96 -1.98 -1.37 8.68
N ALA A 97 -3.15 -1.91 8.32
CA ALA A 97 -3.91 -2.81 9.16
C ALA A 97 -3.15 -4.11 9.47
N GLY A 98 -2.13 -4.48 8.67
CA GLY A 98 -1.27 -5.62 8.93
C GLY A 98 -0.56 -5.53 10.28
N GLN A 99 -0.18 -4.33 10.71
CA GLN A 99 0.47 -4.12 12.01
C GLN A 99 -0.45 -4.50 13.18
N VAL A 100 -1.76 -4.33 13.01
CA VAL A 100 -2.77 -4.67 14.02
C VAL A 100 -3.26 -6.10 13.84
N ALA A 101 -3.50 -6.54 12.62
CA ALA A 101 -4.10 -7.83 12.30
C ALA A 101 -3.13 -9.00 12.48
N LEU A 102 -1.82 -8.77 12.30
CA LEU A 102 -0.81 -9.83 12.34
C LEU A 102 0.01 -9.82 13.63
N SER A 103 -0.26 -8.90 14.55
CA SER A 103 0.50 -8.81 15.81
C SER A 103 0.31 -10.03 16.70
N VAL A 104 1.43 -10.51 17.22
CA VAL A 104 1.55 -11.57 18.22
C VAL A 104 2.27 -10.96 19.43
N PRO A 105 1.63 -10.90 20.62
CA PRO A 105 2.20 -10.23 21.78
C PRO A 105 3.57 -10.79 22.16
N GLY A 106 4.56 -9.90 22.34
CA GLY A 106 5.91 -10.26 22.75
C GLY A 106 6.77 -10.89 21.65
N ASP A 107 6.26 -11.07 20.42
CA ASP A 107 7.03 -11.57 19.29
C ASP A 107 7.55 -10.40 18.43
N PRO A 108 8.88 -10.15 18.40
CA PRO A 108 9.44 -9.03 17.66
C PRO A 108 9.32 -9.22 16.14
N VAL A 109 9.27 -10.45 15.64
CA VAL A 109 9.14 -10.74 14.20
C VAL A 109 7.75 -10.34 13.72
N SER A 110 6.71 -10.62 14.51
CA SER A 110 5.34 -10.21 14.22
C SER A 110 5.15 -8.69 14.17
N THR A 111 6.08 -7.95 14.78
CA THR A 111 6.13 -6.48 14.77
C THR A 111 6.93 -5.94 13.58
N ILE A 112 8.12 -6.49 13.31
CA ILE A 112 8.99 -6.05 12.20
C ILE A 112 8.37 -6.39 10.85
N MET A 113 7.79 -7.59 10.71
CA MET A 113 7.38 -8.11 9.41
C MET A 113 6.36 -7.17 8.72
N PRO A 114 5.24 -6.76 9.36
CA PRO A 114 4.28 -5.86 8.71
C PRO A 114 4.86 -4.46 8.48
N ALA A 115 5.69 -3.94 9.40
CA ALA A 115 6.37 -2.66 9.24
C ALA A 115 7.31 -2.67 8.01
N TRP A 116 8.10 -3.72 7.85
CA TRP A 116 8.98 -3.89 6.70
C TRP A 116 8.19 -4.00 5.39
N MET A 117 7.05 -4.69 5.41
CA MET A 117 6.16 -4.76 4.26
C MET A 117 5.62 -3.38 3.85
N ILE A 118 5.21 -2.55 4.81
CA ILE A 118 4.77 -1.18 4.53
C ILE A 118 5.88 -0.39 3.83
N LEU A 119 7.12 -0.48 4.32
CA LEU A 119 8.26 0.21 3.73
C LEU A 119 8.56 -0.26 2.30
N THR A 120 8.61 -1.58 2.09
CA THR A 120 8.87 -2.18 0.77
C THR A 120 7.76 -1.91 -0.23
N PHE A 121 6.50 -1.92 0.21
CA PHE A 121 5.35 -1.51 -0.61
C PHE A 121 5.47 -0.04 -1.03
N CYS A 122 5.74 0.86 -0.08
CA CYS A 122 5.93 2.28 -0.37
C CYS A 122 7.11 2.52 -1.33
N ALA A 123 8.23 1.84 -1.12
CA ALA A 123 9.39 1.91 -2.01
C ALA A 123 9.06 1.39 -3.42
N GLY A 124 8.39 0.24 -3.52
CA GLY A 124 7.97 -0.33 -4.81
C GLY A 124 7.02 0.58 -5.57
N ALA A 125 6.09 1.24 -4.87
CA ALA A 125 5.16 2.20 -5.47
C ALA A 125 5.85 3.47 -5.99
N ILE A 126 6.88 3.96 -5.30
CA ILE A 126 7.73 5.08 -5.76
C ILE A 126 8.48 4.66 -7.04
N TRP A 127 9.20 3.54 -6.99
CA TRP A 127 10.02 3.07 -8.10
C TRP A 127 9.22 2.73 -9.36
N ALA A 128 8.00 2.24 -9.20
CA ALA A 128 7.14 1.93 -10.33
C ALA A 128 6.61 3.18 -11.05
N GLY A 129 6.91 4.40 -10.57
CA GLY A 129 6.33 5.65 -11.10
C GLY A 129 4.81 5.59 -11.14
N ALA A 130 4.23 4.80 -10.22
CA ALA A 130 2.96 4.14 -10.48
C ALA A 130 1.76 5.08 -10.34
N PHE A 131 1.92 6.17 -9.60
CA PHE A 131 0.80 6.98 -9.15
C PHE A 131 1.05 8.44 -9.44
N TYR A 132 0.00 9.12 -9.89
CA TYR A 132 -0.06 10.56 -9.85
C TYR A 132 0.17 11.03 -8.39
N MET A 133 0.93 12.11 -8.21
CA MET A 133 1.51 12.50 -6.91
C MET A 133 0.52 12.43 -5.73
N PRO A 134 -0.69 13.02 -5.78
CA PRO A 134 -1.62 12.93 -4.66
C PRO A 134 -2.06 11.51 -4.26
N ALA A 135 -2.10 10.53 -5.17
CA ALA A 135 -2.35 9.13 -4.78
C ALA A 135 -1.15 8.54 -4.04
N LEU A 136 0.07 8.83 -4.52
CA LEU A 136 1.27 8.31 -3.90
C LEU A 136 1.42 8.84 -2.47
N VAL A 137 1.17 10.14 -2.28
CA VAL A 137 1.14 10.79 -0.95
C VAL A 137 0.04 10.19 -0.07
N ALA A 138 -1.20 10.06 -0.58
CA ALA A 138 -2.30 9.49 0.19
C ALA A 138 -2.00 8.06 0.63
N MET A 139 -1.49 7.22 -0.29
CA MET A 139 -1.11 5.83 -0.02
C MET A 139 -0.01 5.75 1.05
N GLN A 140 1.08 6.52 0.93
CA GLN A 140 2.18 6.51 1.90
C GLN A 140 1.72 6.96 3.29
N LEU A 141 0.97 8.06 3.37
CA LEU A 141 0.45 8.56 4.64
C LEU A 141 -0.48 7.52 5.29
N CYS A 142 -1.40 6.95 4.52
CA CYS A 142 -2.32 5.93 5.03
C CYS A 142 -1.65 4.59 5.36
N ALA A 143 -0.55 4.24 4.70
CA ALA A 143 0.21 3.02 5.01
C ALA A 143 1.06 3.18 6.27
N VAL A 144 1.71 4.33 6.43
CA VAL A 144 2.71 4.53 7.49
C VAL A 144 2.08 5.07 8.76
N MET A 145 1.26 6.12 8.68
CA MET A 145 0.81 6.87 9.86
C MET A 145 -0.01 6.01 10.84
N PRO A 146 -1.04 5.25 10.41
CA PRO A 146 -1.84 4.50 11.37
C PRO A 146 -1.06 3.35 12.01
N ALA A 147 -0.19 2.68 11.24
CA ALA A 147 0.67 1.61 11.75
C ALA A 147 1.67 2.15 12.78
N ALA A 148 2.33 3.27 12.47
CA ALA A 148 3.24 3.92 13.38
C ALA A 148 2.53 4.42 14.65
N MET A 149 1.38 5.09 14.50
CA MET A 149 0.59 5.56 15.64
C MET A 149 0.17 4.41 16.56
N TRP A 150 -0.25 3.28 16.00
CA TRP A 150 -0.56 2.09 16.79
C TRP A 150 0.68 1.51 17.49
N LEU A 151 1.84 1.50 16.85
CA LEU A 151 3.09 1.08 17.47
C LEU A 151 3.53 2.01 18.60
N GLU A 152 3.33 3.32 18.45
CA GLU A 152 3.65 4.30 19.50
C GLU A 152 2.76 4.17 20.75
N THR A 153 1.60 3.52 20.67
CA THR A 153 0.80 3.21 21.87
C THR A 153 1.40 2.09 22.71
N HIS A 154 2.46 1.43 22.24
CA HIS A 154 3.17 0.35 22.93
C HIS A 154 4.54 0.85 23.43
N GLY A 155 5.13 0.13 24.38
CA GLY A 155 6.47 0.44 24.91
C GLY A 155 7.58 -0.30 24.17
N GLY A 156 8.84 -0.04 24.54
CA GLY A 156 9.97 -0.89 24.15
C GLY A 156 10.21 -1.00 22.65
N PHE A 157 10.22 -2.25 22.15
CA PHE A 157 10.63 -2.58 20.79
C PHE A 157 9.62 -2.10 19.74
N GLU A 158 8.34 -2.26 20.01
CA GLU A 158 7.23 -1.85 19.16
C GLU A 158 7.30 -0.34 18.87
N ARG A 159 7.55 0.46 19.91
CA ARG A 159 7.74 1.90 19.77
C ARG A 159 8.93 2.25 18.89
N ALA A 160 10.06 1.56 19.05
CA ALA A 160 11.23 1.79 18.21
C ALA A 160 10.93 1.51 16.73
N VAL A 161 10.15 0.45 16.43
CA VAL A 161 9.68 0.15 15.07
C VAL A 161 8.73 1.24 14.55
N GLY A 162 7.85 1.78 15.40
CA GLY A 162 6.97 2.91 15.08
C GLY A 162 7.75 4.15 14.63
N LEU A 163 8.77 4.54 15.40
CA LEU A 163 9.68 5.63 15.04
C LEU A 163 10.44 5.34 13.73
N CYS A 164 10.89 4.09 13.52
CA CYS A 164 11.55 3.67 12.29
C CYS A 164 10.64 3.69 11.06
N LEU A 165 9.31 3.60 11.23
CA LEU A 165 8.34 3.83 10.16
C LEU A 165 8.15 5.33 9.86
N LEU A 166 8.13 6.17 10.90
CA LEU A 166 7.94 7.62 10.75
C LEU A 166 9.18 8.34 10.19
N ALA A 167 10.38 7.93 10.59
CA ALA A 167 11.63 8.55 10.17
C ALA A 167 11.80 8.64 8.64
N PRO A 168 11.58 7.56 7.85
CA PRO A 168 11.71 7.64 6.40
C PRO A 168 10.50 8.29 5.70
N LEU A 169 9.37 8.54 6.38
CA LEU A 169 8.16 9.07 5.76
C LEU A 169 8.41 10.41 5.07
N GLN A 170 9.16 11.31 5.71
CA GLN A 170 9.51 12.60 5.11
C GLN A 170 10.30 12.44 3.82
N MET A 171 11.25 11.50 3.80
CA MET A 171 12.04 11.18 2.62
C MET A 171 11.16 10.57 1.52
N MET A 172 10.27 9.63 1.85
CA MET A 172 9.32 9.05 0.90
C MET A 172 8.44 10.13 0.25
N LEU A 173 7.89 11.04 1.05
CA LEU A 173 7.07 12.14 0.56
C LEU A 173 7.86 13.13 -0.32
N ALA A 174 9.13 13.38 0.03
CA ALA A 174 10.01 14.24 -0.76
C ALA A 174 10.33 13.60 -2.12
N ILE A 175 10.68 12.31 -2.15
CA ILE A 175 10.95 11.59 -3.40
C ILE A 175 9.68 11.53 -4.27
N SER A 176 8.51 11.32 -3.67
CA SER A 176 7.23 11.33 -4.37
C SER A 176 6.89 12.67 -5.03
N ARG A 177 7.39 13.80 -4.50
CA ARG A 177 7.27 15.12 -5.12
C ARG A 177 8.22 15.32 -6.30
N LEU A 178 9.37 14.64 -6.28
CA LEU A 178 10.36 14.73 -7.35
C LEU A 178 10.05 13.80 -8.53
N ALA A 179 9.22 12.78 -8.30
CA ALA A 179 8.89 11.74 -9.28
C ALA A 179 7.66 12.05 -10.17
N GLY A 180 6.96 13.18 -9.99
CA GLY A 180 5.77 13.56 -10.78
C GLY A 180 5.76 15.03 -11.17
#